data_AF-A0A1W2AS44-F1
#
_entry.id   AF-A0A1W2AS44-F1
#
_cell.length_a   1.000
_cell.length_b   1.000
_cell.length_c   1.000
_cell.angle_alpha   90.00
_cell.angle_beta   90.00
_cell.angle_gamma   90.00
#
_symmetry.space_group_name_H-M   'P 1'
#
loop_
_entity.id
_entity.type
_entity.pdbx_description
1 polymer ?
#
loop_
_entity_poly.entity_id
_entity_poly.type
_entity_poly.pdbx_seq_one_letter_code
_entity_poly.pdbx_strand_id
1 'polypeptide(L)'
;MVNRKTWREFRESGLLWWINMILHTFGWAIVIEVDVDGEITEAYPARVKFRGFSEQNNSDGYTAVSKYMKDNADILEVESNG
;
A
#
# COMPACT_ATOMS: atom_id res chain seq x y z
N MET A 1 -19.78 -0.66 -8.69
CA MET A 1 -19.32 -2.07 -8.88
C MET A 1 -18.07 -2.27 -8.03
N VAL A 2 -17.86 -3.41 -7.38
CA VAL A 2 -16.66 -3.66 -6.55
C VAL A 2 -15.71 -4.59 -7.29
N ASN A 3 -14.50 -4.12 -7.61
CA ASN A 3 -13.44 -4.94 -8.20
C ASN A 3 -12.42 -5.33 -7.11
N ARG A 4 -12.36 -6.62 -6.78
CA ARG A 4 -11.48 -7.13 -5.72
C ARG A 4 -10.04 -7.13 -6.22
N LYS A 5 -9.16 -6.45 -5.48
CA LYS A 5 -7.70 -6.50 -5.65
C LYS A 5 -7.05 -7.43 -4.64
N THR A 6 -5.92 -8.01 -5.02
CA THR A 6 -5.08 -8.82 -4.12
C THR A 6 -4.23 -7.94 -3.21
N TRP A 7 -3.78 -8.49 -2.09
CA TRP A 7 -2.81 -7.80 -1.22
C TRP A 7 -1.48 -7.56 -1.92
N ARG A 8 -1.11 -8.40 -2.88
CA ARG A 8 0.09 -8.24 -3.72
C ARG A 8 -0.03 -6.97 -4.56
N GLU A 9 -1.12 -6.83 -5.31
CA GLU A 9 -1.39 -5.61 -6.09
C GLU A 9 -1.41 -4.36 -5.19
N PHE A 10 -2.07 -4.44 -4.02
CA PHE A 10 -2.13 -3.33 -3.08
C PHE A 10 -0.75 -2.93 -2.52
N ARG A 11 0.11 -3.91 -2.23
CA ARG A 11 1.49 -3.66 -1.78
C ARG A 11 2.35 -3.07 -2.90
N GLU A 12 2.30 -3.66 -4.09
CA GLU A 12 3.13 -3.26 -5.24
C GLU A 12 2.75 -1.89 -5.80
N SER A 13 1.49 -1.47 -5.65
CA SER A 13 1.04 -0.11 -5.98
C SER A 13 1.66 1.01 -5.11
N GLY A 14 2.30 0.66 -3.99
CA GLY A 14 2.76 1.61 -2.98
C GLY A 14 1.65 2.11 -2.03
N LEU A 15 0.38 1.76 -2.27
CA LEU A 15 -0.74 2.21 -1.44
C LEU A 15 -0.70 1.65 -0.01
N LEU A 16 -0.16 0.45 0.20
CA LEU A 16 0.07 -0.10 1.53
C LEU A 16 1.01 0.79 2.36
N TRP A 17 2.11 1.24 1.75
CA TRP A 17 3.03 2.17 2.42
C TRP A 17 2.34 3.52 2.68
N TRP A 18 1.61 4.04 1.68
CA TRP A 18 0.91 5.31 1.79
C TRP A 18 -0.08 5.34 2.94
N ILE A 19 -0.94 4.31 3.07
CA ILE A 19 -1.91 4.24 4.17
C ILE A 19 -1.21 4.03 5.52
N ASN A 20 -0.11 3.27 5.54
CA ASN A 20 0.68 3.07 6.76
C ASN A 20 1.36 4.36 7.23
N MET A 21 1.66 5.33 6.36
CA MET A 21 2.12 6.64 6.81
C MET A 21 1.12 7.30 7.77
N ILE A 22 -0.17 7.21 7.46
CA ILE A 22 -1.26 7.75 8.30
C ILE A 22 -1.44 6.87 9.54
N LEU A 23 -1.55 5.55 9.37
CA LEU A 23 -1.81 4.64 10.49
C LEU A 23 -0.69 4.68 11.55
N HIS A 24 0.56 4.84 11.13
CA HIS A 24 1.69 4.97 12.05
C HIS A 24 1.52 6.17 12.99
N THR A 25 0.85 7.25 12.58
CA THR A 25 0.54 8.40 13.47
C THR A 25 -0.40 8.02 14.62
N PHE A 26 -1.20 6.96 14.47
CA PHE A 26 -2.10 6.41 15.48
C PHE A 26 -1.56 5.16 16.19
N GLY A 27 -0.35 4.71 15.83
CA GLY A 27 0.31 3.55 16.42
C GLY A 27 -0.28 2.24 15.90
N TRP A 28 -0.78 2.30 14.67
CA TRP A 28 -1.33 1.16 13.92
C TRP A 28 -0.54 0.97 12.63
N ALA A 29 -0.58 -0.24 12.10
CA ALA A 29 -0.12 -0.55 10.76
C ALA A 29 -0.96 -1.70 10.19
N ILE A 30 -1.08 -1.77 8.87
CA ILE A 30 -1.45 -3.00 8.17
C ILE A 30 -0.15 -3.76 7.93
N VAL A 31 -0.06 -4.97 8.49
CA VAL A 31 1.05 -5.91 8.32
C VAL A 31 0.66 -6.92 7.25
N ILE A 32 1.63 -7.26 6.41
CA ILE A 32 1.54 -8.35 5.44
C ILE A 32 2.59 -9.37 5.82
N GLU A 33 2.17 -10.62 6.02
CA GLU A 33 3.09 -11.75 6.16
C GLU A 33 3.43 -12.30 4.79
N VAL A 34 4.72 -12.53 4.59
CA VAL A 34 5.26 -13.07 3.36
C VAL A 34 6.04 -14.32 3.72
N ASP A 35 5.72 -15.43 3.06
CA ASP A 35 6.42 -16.69 3.27
C ASP A 35 7.81 -16.71 2.58
N VAL A 36 8.47 -17.86 2.64
CA VAL A 36 9.81 -18.07 2.07
C VAL A 36 9.84 -17.97 0.54
N ASP A 37 8.70 -18.18 -0.13
CA ASP A 37 8.57 -18.14 -1.58
C ASP A 37 8.17 -16.74 -2.09
N GLY A 38 7.93 -15.80 -1.17
CA GLY A 38 7.53 -14.45 -1.51
C GLY A 38 6.02 -14.29 -1.69
N GLU A 39 5.22 -15.27 -1.26
CA GLU A 39 3.77 -15.22 -1.31
C GLU A 39 3.17 -14.62 -0.04
N ILE A 40 2.07 -13.88 -0.23
CA ILE A 40 1.37 -13.24 0.88
C ILE A 40 0.44 -14.26 1.53
N THR A 41 0.74 -14.64 2.77
CA THR A 41 -0.04 -15.62 3.54
C THR A 41 -1.15 -14.97 4.36
N GLU A 42 -0.91 -13.76 4.87
CA GLU A 42 -1.87 -13.04 5.71
C GLU A 42 -1.70 -11.52 5.61
N ALA A 43 -2.79 -10.79 5.89
CA ALA A 43 -2.74 -9.36 6.13
C ALA A 43 -3.66 -8.98 7.28
N TYR A 44 -3.15 -8.20 8.24
CA TYR A 44 -3.88 -7.85 9.46
C TYR A 44 -3.46 -6.49 10.03
N PRO A 45 -4.33 -5.81 10.79
CA PRO A 45 -3.94 -4.62 11.51
C PRO A 45 -3.14 -4.97 12.77
N ALA A 46 -2.08 -4.23 13.06
CA ALA A 46 -1.22 -4.44 14.23
C ALA A 46 -0.92 -3.13 14.95
N ARG A 47 -0.65 -3.23 16.26
CA ARG A 47 -0.14 -2.10 17.05
C ARG A 47 1.36 -1.98 16.85
N VAL A 48 1.82 -0.78 16.54
CA VAL A 48 3.24 -0.47 16.31
C VAL A 48 3.70 0.71 17.14
N LYS A 49 4.99 0.69 17.51
CA LYS A 49 5.63 1.80 18.24
C LYS A 49 6.30 2.82 17.30
N PHE A 50 6.61 2.41 16.08
CA PHE A 50 7.27 3.24 15.07
C PHE A 50 6.31 4.30 14.51
N ARG A 51 6.84 5.49 14.23
CA ARG A 51 6.10 6.63 13.70
C ARG A 51 6.75 7.05 12.38
N GLY A 52 6.19 6.57 11.27
CA GLY A 52 6.73 6.80 9.93
C GLY A 52 7.69 5.71 9.46
N PHE A 53 8.46 6.03 8.44
CA PHE A 53 9.39 5.14 7.75
C PHE A 53 10.75 5.82 7.55
N SER A 54 11.79 5.04 7.25
CA SER A 54 13.10 5.57 6.86
C SER A 54 13.02 6.37 5.56
N GLU A 55 14.01 7.22 5.32
CA GLU A 55 14.09 8.02 4.09
C GLU A 55 14.06 7.16 2.82
N GLN A 56 14.82 6.05 2.80
CA GLN A 56 14.82 5.12 1.68
C GLN A 56 13.41 4.56 1.42
N ASN A 57 12.73 4.07 2.46
CA ASN A 57 11.38 3.54 2.33
C ASN A 57 10.38 4.59 1.85
N ASN A 58 10.57 5.86 2.25
CA ASN A 58 9.75 6.96 1.75
C ASN A 58 10.01 7.19 0.25
N SER A 59 11.27 7.29 -0.17
CA SER A 59 11.64 7.46 -1.58
C SER A 59 11.07 6.36 -2.48
N ASP A 60 11.19 5.10 -2.03
CA ASP A 60 10.66 3.94 -2.76
C ASP A 60 9.12 3.97 -2.81
N GLY A 61 8.47 4.31 -1.69
CA GLY A 61 7.03 4.45 -1.59
C GLY A 61 6.45 5.53 -2.50
N TYR A 62 7.05 6.73 -2.49
CA TYR A 62 6.64 7.83 -3.38
C TYR A 62 6.79 7.45 -4.85
N THR A 63 7.88 6.75 -5.20
CA THR A 63 8.11 6.27 -6.56
C THR A 63 7.06 5.26 -6.99
N ALA A 64 6.73 4.29 -6.13
CA ALA A 64 5.73 3.27 -6.41
C ALA A 64 4.33 3.88 -6.61
N VAL A 65 3.90 4.78 -5.72
CA VAL A 65 2.60 5.47 -5.84
C VAL A 65 2.56 6.33 -7.10
N SER A 66 3.62 7.09 -7.37
CA SER A 66 3.67 7.95 -8.57
C SER A 66 3.57 7.14 -9.85
N LYS A 67 4.24 5.98 -9.90
CA LYS A 67 4.13 5.04 -11.02
C LYS A 67 2.71 4.47 -11.14
N TYR A 68 2.12 4.02 -10.03
CA TYR A 68 0.75 3.50 -10.02
C TYR A 68 -0.25 4.53 -10.54
N MET A 69 -0.16 5.78 -10.09
CA MET A 69 -1.04 6.85 -10.54
C MET A 69 -0.88 7.12 -12.04
N LYS A 70 0.36 7.15 -12.54
CA LYS A 70 0.64 7.32 -13.97
C LYS A 70 0.05 6.18 -14.80
N ASP A 71 0.28 4.94 -14.38
CA ASP A 71 -0.07 3.74 -15.15
C ASP A 71 -1.59 3.47 -15.15
N ASN A 72 -2.34 4.06 -14.20
CA ASN A 72 -3.78 3.84 -14.03
C ASN A 72 -4.65 5.09 -14.26
N ALA A 73 -4.06 6.22 -14.67
CA ALA A 73 -4.76 7.50 -14.77
C ALA A 73 -6.06 7.44 -15.60
N ASP A 74 -5.99 6.83 -16.79
CA ASP A 74 -7.15 6.74 -17.71
C ASP A 74 -8.29 5.93 -17.09
N ILE A 75 -7.97 4.82 -16.41
CA ILE A 75 -8.97 3.97 -15.76
C ILE A 75 -9.59 4.71 -14.58
N LEU A 76 -8.78 5.40 -13.77
CA LEU A 76 -9.24 6.18 -12.63
C LEU A 76 -10.18 7.31 -13.06
N GLU A 77 -9.89 7.97 -14.19
CA GLU A 77 -10.78 9.00 -14.75
C GLU A 77 -12.15 8.41 -15.10
N VAL A 78 -12.18 7.26 -15.79
CA VAL A 78 -13.44 6.57 -16.12
C VAL A 78 -14.19 6.15 -14.85
N GLU A 79 -13.50 5.54 -13.88
CA GLU A 79 -14.10 5.09 -12.61
C GLU A 79 -14.65 6.25 -11.77
N SER A 80 -14.05 7.44 -11.84
CA SER A 80 -14.49 8.63 -11.10
C SER A 80 -15.81 9.22 -11.58
N ASN A 81 -16.26 8.86 -12.79
CA ASN A 81 -17.50 9.32 -13.40
C ASN A 81 -18.69 8.35 -13.18
N GLY A 82 -18.52 7.33 -12.33
CA GLY A 82 -19.51 6.29 -12.04
C GLY A 82 -20.54 6.60 -10.96
#